data_AF-A0A836H3C3-F1
#
_entry.id   AF-A0A836H3C3-F1
#
_cell.length_a   1.000
_cell.length_b   1.000
_cell.length_c   1.000
_cell.angle_alpha   90.00
_cell.angle_beta   90.00
_cell.angle_gamma   90.00
#
_symmetry.space_group_name_H-M   'P 1'
#
loop_
_entity.id
_entity.type
_entity.pdbx_description
1 polymer ?
#
loop_
_entity_poly.entity_id
_entity_poly.type
_entity_poly.pdbx_seq_one_letter_code
_entity_poly.pdbx_strand_id
1 'polypeptide(L)'
;MEAPKENHSPEIGVAIVASYQSLSETPFVADPAEAAAFDIPVEYVRRIEDAQRVYGNHYMEHRMYTNAWNHAALTVGFQCGWLGVGAWIVNRGLSYSDPMNSVVARWVQNSRVRRLTTPISCLGLFIFTATCTQLPGDLRMLREASAGIDTQAALMKTAMDERHKAYREGKSARERSEAKEAGVFAEGMKLA
;
A
#
# COMPACT_ATOMS: atom_id res chain seq x y z
N MET A 1 53.64 15.57 -20.52
CA MET A 1 52.46 14.77 -20.11
C MET A 1 52.49 14.73 -18.59
N GLU A 2 51.72 15.63 -17.98
CA GLU A 2 51.54 15.77 -16.54
C GLU A 2 50.03 15.82 -16.25
N ALA A 3 49.66 15.32 -15.07
CA ALA A 3 48.31 15.03 -14.63
C ALA A 3 47.34 16.23 -14.64
N PRO A 4 46.03 15.99 -14.82
CA PRO A 4 45.02 16.99 -14.53
C PRO A 4 44.78 17.09 -13.02
N LYS A 5 44.81 18.32 -12.52
CA LYS A 5 44.54 18.72 -11.14
C LYS A 5 43.07 18.50 -10.78
N GLU A 6 42.86 17.99 -9.56
CA GLU A 6 41.59 17.95 -8.86
C GLU A 6 40.98 19.35 -8.75
N ASN A 7 39.67 19.44 -8.98
CA ASN A 7 38.81 20.41 -8.30
C ASN A 7 37.71 19.62 -7.61
N HIS A 8 37.82 19.54 -6.29
CA HIS A 8 36.71 19.22 -5.40
C HIS A 8 35.62 20.27 -5.53
N SER A 9 34.37 19.83 -5.70
CA SER A 9 33.21 20.56 -5.18
C SER A 9 32.13 19.54 -4.78
N PRO A 10 31.42 19.77 -3.67
CA PRO A 10 30.83 18.71 -2.87
C PRO A 10 29.50 18.22 -3.44
N GLU A 11 29.16 16.99 -3.05
CA GLU A 11 27.82 16.41 -3.10
C GLU A 11 26.79 17.43 -2.62
N ILE A 12 26.13 18.09 -3.56
CA ILE A 12 24.79 18.62 -3.30
C ILE A 12 23.92 17.38 -3.35
N GLY A 13 23.62 16.84 -2.17
CA GLY A 13 22.54 15.91 -1.96
C GLY A 13 21.32 16.47 -2.68
N VAL A 14 20.99 15.86 -3.82
CA VAL A 14 19.70 16.04 -4.46
C VAL A 14 18.72 15.38 -3.50
N ALA A 15 18.29 16.15 -2.51
CA ALA A 15 17.01 15.96 -1.88
C ALA A 15 16.05 15.74 -3.03
N ILE A 16 15.57 14.51 -3.15
CA ILE A 16 14.45 14.17 -4.00
C ILE A 16 13.37 15.15 -3.56
N VAL A 17 13.23 16.23 -4.33
CA VAL A 17 12.10 17.14 -4.22
C VAL A 17 10.94 16.23 -4.50
N ALA A 18 10.33 15.73 -3.42
CA ALA A 18 9.00 15.17 -3.43
C ALA A 18 8.20 16.18 -4.24
N SER A 19 7.85 15.79 -5.45
CA SER A 19 7.09 16.64 -6.33
C SER A 19 5.90 17.09 -5.51
N TYR A 20 5.77 18.40 -5.35
CA TYR A 20 4.55 19.03 -4.90
C TYR A 20 3.48 18.55 -5.90
N GLN A 21 2.85 17.43 -5.60
CA GLN A 21 1.62 16.97 -6.23
C GLN A 21 0.58 18.00 -5.82
N SER A 22 0.50 19.05 -6.65
CA SER A 22 -0.62 19.97 -6.83
C SER A 22 -1.56 20.07 -5.63
N LEU A 23 -1.32 21.10 -4.82
CA LEU A 23 -2.29 21.75 -3.92
C LEU A 23 -3.47 22.38 -4.69
N SER A 24 -4.07 21.68 -5.66
CA SER A 24 -5.14 22.22 -6.51
C SER A 24 -6.22 21.20 -6.92
N GLU A 25 -6.54 20.24 -6.06
CA GLU A 25 -7.85 19.58 -6.11
C GLU A 25 -8.60 19.97 -4.85
N THR A 26 -9.13 21.19 -4.86
CA THR A 26 -10.19 21.57 -3.94
C THR A 26 -11.44 20.78 -4.34
N PRO A 27 -12.00 19.87 -3.52
CA PRO A 27 -13.39 19.48 -3.66
C PRO A 27 -14.22 20.50 -2.88
N PHE A 28 -13.89 21.79 -3.00
CA PHE A 28 -14.83 22.82 -2.59
C PHE A 28 -15.75 22.96 -3.76
N VAL A 29 -17.02 22.62 -3.57
CA VAL A 29 -18.07 23.19 -4.41
C VAL A 29 -18.00 24.71 -4.24
N ALA A 30 -17.22 25.36 -5.10
CA ALA A 30 -17.08 26.81 -5.15
C ALA A 30 -18.34 27.45 -5.74
N ASP A 31 -19.15 26.66 -6.46
CA ASP A 31 -20.38 27.10 -7.08
C ASP A 31 -21.59 26.79 -6.19
N PRO A 32 -22.31 27.79 -5.65
CA PRO A 32 -23.55 27.56 -4.90
C PRO A 32 -24.61 26.78 -5.70
N ALA A 33 -24.51 26.72 -7.04
CA ALA A 33 -25.39 25.91 -7.87
C ALA A 33 -25.14 24.39 -7.74
N GLU A 34 -23.89 23.95 -7.56
CA GLU A 34 -23.56 22.54 -7.30
C GLU A 34 -23.89 22.14 -5.85
N ALA A 35 -23.81 23.10 -4.92
CA ALA A 35 -24.23 22.89 -3.53
C ALA A 35 -25.76 22.77 -3.43
N ALA A 36 -26.51 23.49 -4.27
CA ALA A 36 -27.96 23.39 -4.38
C ALA A 36 -28.45 22.05 -4.96
N ALA A 37 -27.58 21.29 -5.66
CA ALA A 37 -27.91 19.93 -6.10
C ALA A 37 -27.96 18.94 -4.91
N PHE A 38 -27.18 19.19 -3.86
CA PHE A 38 -27.38 18.57 -2.57
C PHE A 38 -28.44 19.37 -1.85
N ASP A 39 -29.65 18.87 -1.89
CA ASP A 39 -30.87 19.49 -1.38
C ASP A 39 -30.84 19.58 0.18
N ILE A 40 -29.83 20.25 0.75
CA ILE A 40 -29.31 20.23 2.12
C ILE A 40 -28.57 21.56 2.39
N PRO A 41 -28.57 22.15 3.61
CA PRO A 41 -27.89 23.41 3.85
C PRO A 41 -26.37 23.34 3.64
N VAL A 42 -25.80 24.43 3.12
CA VAL A 42 -24.39 24.55 2.70
C VAL A 42 -23.39 24.18 3.80
N GLU A 43 -23.71 24.48 5.08
CA GLU A 43 -22.85 24.12 6.21
C GLU A 43 -22.62 22.61 6.34
N TYR A 44 -23.63 21.79 6.01
CA TYR A 44 -23.52 20.34 6.04
C TYR A 44 -22.83 19.80 4.80
N VAL A 45 -22.99 20.46 3.65
CA VAL A 45 -22.23 20.13 2.43
C VAL A 45 -20.73 20.29 2.68
N ARG A 46 -20.30 21.38 3.31
CA ARG A 46 -18.89 21.58 3.69
C ARG A 46 -18.37 20.49 4.63
N ARG A 47 -19.16 20.06 5.62
CA ARG A 47 -18.77 18.95 6.51
C ARG A 47 -18.65 17.61 5.78
N ILE A 48 -19.50 17.37 4.77
CA ILE A 48 -19.42 16.18 3.91
C ILE A 48 -18.14 16.21 3.09
N GLU A 49 -17.79 17.36 2.51
CA GLU A 49 -16.56 17.56 1.74
C GLU A 49 -15.30 17.39 2.60
N ASP A 50 -15.28 17.97 3.80
CA ASP A 50 -14.17 17.84 4.75
C ASP A 50 -13.96 16.37 5.14
N ALA A 51 -15.03 15.65 5.46
CA ALA A 51 -14.96 14.21 5.74
C ALA A 51 -14.48 13.41 4.52
N GLN A 52 -14.88 13.78 3.31
CA GLN A 52 -14.42 13.15 2.08
C GLN A 52 -12.94 13.43 1.78
N ARG A 53 -12.44 14.60 2.15
CA ARG A 53 -11.02 14.94 2.05
C ARG A 53 -10.19 14.11 3.04
N VAL A 54 -10.64 14.00 4.28
CA VAL A 54 -9.98 13.16 5.30
C VAL A 54 -9.95 11.69 4.83
N TYR A 55 -11.07 11.20 4.29
CA TYR A 55 -11.11 9.87 3.67
C TYR A 55 -10.09 9.73 2.52
N GLY A 56 -9.99 10.74 1.64
CA GLY A 56 -9.04 10.74 0.53
C GLY A 56 -7.59 10.61 0.99
N ASN A 57 -7.20 11.30 2.06
CA ASN A 57 -5.87 11.19 2.64
C ASN A 57 -5.58 9.77 3.16
N HIS A 58 -6.49 9.21 3.96
CA HIS A 58 -6.35 7.84 4.48
C HIS A 58 -6.40 6.79 3.37
N TYR A 59 -7.15 7.03 2.29
CA TYR A 59 -7.19 6.15 1.12
C TYR A 59 -5.82 6.07 0.41
N MET A 60 -5.13 7.21 0.27
CA MET A 60 -3.79 7.21 -0.32
C MET A 60 -2.79 6.43 0.54
N GLU A 61 -2.82 6.62 1.87
CA GLU A 61 -1.97 5.87 2.80
C GLU A 61 -2.32 4.36 2.79
N HIS A 62 -3.61 4.01 2.83
CA HIS A 62 -4.08 2.62 2.70
C HIS A 62 -3.56 1.97 1.42
N ARG A 63 -3.60 2.69 0.29
CA ARG A 63 -3.08 2.20 -0.99
C ARG A 63 -1.57 1.98 -0.96
N MET A 64 -0.81 2.86 -0.30
CA MET A 64 0.63 2.68 -0.12
C MET A 64 0.94 1.42 0.70
N TYR A 65 0.25 1.20 1.82
CA TYR A 65 0.42 -0.02 2.62
C TYR A 65 0.00 -1.28 1.86
N THR A 66 -1.10 -1.22 1.09
CA THR A 66 -1.54 -2.33 0.25
C THR A 66 -0.49 -2.69 -0.81
N ASN A 67 0.11 -1.68 -1.44
CA ASN A 67 1.16 -1.93 -2.42
C ASN A 67 2.42 -2.52 -1.78
N ALA A 68 2.84 -1.98 -0.63
CA ALA A 68 3.97 -2.51 0.13
C ALA A 68 3.72 -3.97 0.57
N TRP A 69 2.50 -4.27 1.04
CA TRP A 69 2.10 -5.62 1.40
C TRP A 69 2.12 -6.57 0.20
N ASN A 70 1.58 -6.17 -0.95
CA ASN A 70 1.62 -6.99 -2.17
C ASN A 70 3.06 -7.30 -2.61
N HIS A 71 3.93 -6.29 -2.61
CA HIS A 71 5.34 -6.49 -2.94
C HIS A 71 6.02 -7.44 -1.96
N ALA A 72 5.84 -7.24 -0.65
CA ALA A 72 6.41 -8.12 0.37
C ALA A 72 5.83 -9.54 0.33
N ALA A 73 4.55 -9.69 -0.04
CA ALA A 73 3.90 -11.00 -0.17
C ALA A 73 4.48 -11.78 -1.35
N LEU A 74 4.72 -11.10 -2.47
CA LEU A 74 5.36 -11.69 -3.64
C LEU A 74 6.81 -12.09 -3.36
N THR A 75 7.58 -11.27 -2.66
CA THR A 75 8.98 -11.61 -2.32
C THR A 75 9.05 -12.81 -1.40
N VAL A 76 8.24 -12.83 -0.32
CA VAL A 76 8.18 -13.98 0.60
C VAL A 76 7.67 -15.22 -0.12
N GLY A 77 6.65 -15.09 -0.99
CA GLY A 77 6.15 -16.20 -1.79
C GLY A 77 7.23 -16.80 -2.70
N PHE A 78 8.01 -15.95 -3.37
CA PHE A 78 9.12 -16.38 -4.22
C PHE A 78 10.24 -17.06 -3.40
N GLN A 79 10.65 -16.47 -2.28
CA GLN A 79 11.65 -17.04 -1.38
C GLN A 79 11.21 -18.42 -0.85
N CYS A 80 9.98 -18.53 -0.35
CA CYS A 80 9.41 -19.81 0.10
C CYS A 80 9.32 -20.83 -1.03
N GLY A 81 8.93 -20.42 -2.24
CA GLY A 81 8.85 -21.30 -3.41
C GLY A 81 10.21 -21.89 -3.79
N TRP A 82 11.25 -21.06 -3.84
CA TRP A 82 12.61 -21.53 -4.11
C TRP A 82 13.16 -22.43 -2.99
N LEU A 83 12.91 -22.11 -1.72
CA LEU A 83 13.28 -22.96 -0.59
C LEU A 83 12.58 -24.33 -0.64
N GLY A 84 11.31 -24.37 -1.06
CA GLY A 84 10.56 -25.61 -1.27
C GLY A 84 11.17 -26.48 -2.37
N VAL A 85 11.55 -25.88 -3.50
CA VAL A 85 12.28 -26.59 -4.57
C VAL A 85 13.62 -27.11 -4.06
N GLY A 86 14.37 -26.31 -3.29
CA GLY A 86 15.61 -26.73 -2.65
C GLY A 86 15.42 -27.93 -1.72
N ALA A 87 14.43 -27.88 -0.83
CA ALA A 87 14.09 -28.98 0.06
C ALA A 87 13.68 -30.25 -0.70
N TRP A 88 12.91 -30.10 -1.79
CA TRP A 88 12.53 -31.21 -2.66
C TRP A 88 13.74 -31.87 -3.35
N ILE A 89 14.67 -31.06 -3.88
CA ILE A 89 15.92 -31.55 -4.48
C ILE A 89 16.76 -32.28 -3.44
N VAL A 90 16.91 -31.74 -2.22
CA VAL A 90 17.66 -32.37 -1.13
C VAL A 90 17.02 -33.70 -0.73
N ASN A 91 15.70 -33.75 -0.57
CA ASN A 91 14.99 -34.98 -0.21
C ASN A 91 15.15 -36.07 -1.29
N ARG A 92 15.01 -35.71 -2.57
CA ARG A 92 15.31 -36.61 -3.70
C ARG A 92 16.78 -37.02 -3.73
N GLY A 93 17.71 -36.10 -3.51
CA GLY A 93 19.15 -36.38 -3.49
C GLY A 93 19.56 -37.34 -2.39
N LEU A 94 18.97 -37.20 -1.19
CA LEU A 94 19.13 -38.15 -0.08
C LEU A 94 18.49 -39.50 -0.38
N SER A 95 17.37 -39.54 -1.10
CA SER A 95 16.73 -40.80 -1.52
C SER A 95 17.52 -41.54 -2.60
N TYR A 96 18.30 -40.83 -3.42
CA TYR A 96 19.20 -41.40 -4.45
C TYR A 96 20.65 -41.55 -3.96
N SER A 97 20.93 -41.33 -2.67
CA SER A 97 22.27 -41.48 -2.10
C SER A 97 22.70 -42.94 -1.94
N ASP A 98 21.93 -43.90 -2.44
CA ASP A 98 22.35 -45.30 -2.54
C ASP A 98 23.57 -45.38 -3.47
N PRO A 99 24.77 -45.64 -2.93
CA PRO A 99 26.03 -45.48 -3.66
C PRO A 99 26.23 -46.50 -4.78
N MET A 100 25.39 -47.55 -4.84
CA MET A 100 25.52 -48.63 -5.82
C MET A 100 24.82 -48.38 -7.16
N ASN A 101 23.90 -47.40 -7.29
CA ASN A 101 23.11 -47.22 -8.52
C ASN A 101 22.97 -45.77 -9.03
N SER A 102 23.70 -44.82 -8.45
CA SER A 102 23.52 -43.40 -8.75
C SER A 102 24.31 -42.94 -9.99
N VAL A 103 23.61 -42.71 -11.10
CA VAL A 103 24.13 -42.03 -12.31
C VAL A 103 24.72 -40.66 -11.95
N VAL A 104 24.16 -40.00 -10.93
CA VAL A 104 24.61 -38.69 -10.44
C VAL A 104 26.00 -38.79 -9.80
N ALA A 105 26.32 -39.86 -9.07
CA ALA A 105 27.64 -40.05 -8.46
C ALA A 105 28.76 -40.16 -9.51
N ARG A 106 28.53 -40.91 -10.60
CA ARG A 106 29.46 -41.00 -11.74
C ARG A 106 29.59 -39.68 -12.50
N TRP A 107 28.52 -38.90 -12.56
CA TRP A 107 28.49 -37.58 -13.22
C TRP A 107 29.23 -36.51 -12.41
N VAL A 108 29.06 -36.49 -11.08
CA VAL A 108 29.74 -35.57 -10.15
C VAL A 108 31.22 -35.87 -9.98
N GLN A 109 31.65 -37.12 -10.17
CA GLN A 109 33.07 -37.52 -10.18
C GLN A 109 33.86 -37.00 -11.40
N ASN A 110 33.18 -36.59 -12.48
CA ASN A 110 33.84 -36.07 -13.66
C ASN A 110 34.39 -34.64 -13.40
N SER A 111 35.71 -34.44 -13.55
CA SER A 111 36.39 -33.22 -13.11
C SER A 111 35.91 -31.94 -13.81
N ARG A 112 35.48 -32.04 -15.08
CA ARG A 112 34.93 -30.92 -15.85
C ARG A 112 33.54 -30.51 -15.36
N VAL A 113 32.68 -31.50 -15.09
CA VAL A 113 31.34 -31.27 -14.56
C VAL A 113 31.45 -30.67 -13.16
N ARG A 114 32.30 -31.24 -12.30
CA ARG A 114 32.54 -30.72 -10.95
C ARG A 114 33.01 -29.27 -10.97
N ARG A 115 33.97 -28.90 -11.83
CA ARG A 115 34.44 -27.50 -11.93
C ARG A 115 33.36 -26.51 -12.35
N LEU A 116 32.40 -26.93 -13.19
CA LEU A 116 31.29 -26.09 -13.65
C LEU A 116 30.16 -26.00 -12.61
N THR A 117 29.89 -27.09 -11.88
CA THR A 117 28.78 -27.14 -10.92
C THR A 117 29.15 -26.63 -9.52
N THR A 118 30.41 -26.74 -9.10
CA THR A 118 30.86 -26.26 -7.78
C THR A 118 30.57 -24.77 -7.52
N PRO A 119 30.90 -23.82 -8.43
CA PRO A 119 30.58 -22.41 -8.20
C PRO A 119 29.07 -22.15 -8.17
N ILE A 120 28.28 -22.90 -8.96
CA ILE A 120 26.81 -22.80 -8.98
C ILE A 120 26.23 -23.30 -7.64
N SER A 121 26.74 -24.42 -7.12
CA SER A 121 26.32 -24.96 -5.83
C SER A 121 26.71 -24.04 -4.67
N CYS A 122 27.90 -23.46 -4.69
CA CYS A 122 28.33 -22.47 -3.69
C CYS A 122 27.47 -21.20 -3.73
N LEU A 123 27.13 -20.72 -4.94
CA LEU A 123 26.22 -19.59 -5.12
C LEU A 123 24.82 -19.91 -4.58
N GLY A 124 24.31 -21.11 -4.85
CA GLY A 124 23.03 -21.59 -4.31
C GLY A 124 22.99 -21.65 -2.79
N LEU A 125 24.08 -22.13 -2.16
CA LEU A 125 24.22 -22.12 -0.69
C LEU A 125 24.28 -20.71 -0.12
N PHE A 126 25.01 -19.79 -0.77
CA PHE A 126 25.06 -18.39 -0.35
C PHE A 126 23.69 -17.73 -0.41
N ILE A 127 22.98 -17.88 -1.53
CA ILE A 127 21.61 -17.36 -1.71
C ILE A 127 20.68 -17.99 -0.67
N PHE A 128 20.73 -19.30 -0.45
CA PHE A 128 19.92 -19.97 0.56
C PHE A 128 20.15 -19.39 1.96
N THR A 129 21.41 -19.23 2.35
CA THR A 129 21.78 -18.72 3.68
C THR A 129 21.32 -17.27 3.84
N ALA A 130 21.50 -16.43 2.81
CA ALA A 130 21.02 -15.05 2.80
C ALA A 130 19.49 -14.97 2.86
N THR A 131 18.78 -15.82 2.13
CA THR A 131 17.31 -15.87 2.17
C THR A 131 16.80 -16.30 3.54
N CYS A 132 17.43 -17.30 4.19
CA CYS A 132 17.04 -17.73 5.53
C CYS A 132 17.24 -16.64 6.59
N THR A 133 18.24 -15.77 6.45
CA THR A 133 18.44 -14.63 7.36
C THR A 133 17.52 -13.46 7.04
N GLN A 134 17.09 -13.29 5.79
CA GLN A 134 16.16 -12.23 5.36
C GLN A 134 14.69 -12.52 5.65
N LEU A 135 14.28 -13.79 5.54
CA LEU A 135 12.87 -14.22 5.64
C LEU A 135 12.14 -13.72 6.92
N PRO A 136 12.75 -13.74 8.13
CA PRO A 136 12.09 -13.22 9.32
C PRO A 136 11.83 -11.70 9.26
N GLY A 137 12.71 -10.94 8.59
CA GLY A 137 12.55 -9.51 8.37
C GLY A 137 11.41 -9.22 7.40
N ASP A 138 11.36 -9.96 6.29
CA ASP A 138 10.30 -9.80 5.29
C ASP A 138 8.92 -10.17 5.84
N LEU A 139 8.84 -11.20 6.71
CA LEU A 139 7.62 -11.54 7.43
C LEU A 139 7.18 -10.47 8.44
N ARG A 140 8.13 -9.76 9.07
CA ARG A 140 7.80 -8.63 9.96
C ARG A 140 7.23 -7.47 9.15
N MET A 141 7.86 -7.12 8.02
CA MET A 141 7.34 -6.10 7.11
C MET A 141 5.93 -6.42 6.62
N LEU A 142 5.65 -7.68 6.29
CA LEU A 142 4.30 -8.12 5.92
C LEU A 142 3.27 -7.90 7.03
N ARG A 143 3.62 -8.22 8.28
CA ARG A 143 2.75 -8.03 9.44
C ARG A 143 2.51 -6.55 9.72
N GLU A 144 3.56 -5.75 9.66
CA GLU A 144 3.48 -4.29 9.86
C GLU A 144 2.64 -3.62 8.77
N ALA A 145 2.83 -4.02 7.51
CA ALA A 145 2.00 -3.53 6.40
C ALA A 145 0.54 -3.95 6.57
N SER A 146 0.27 -5.19 7.01
CA SER A 146 -1.09 -5.66 7.29
C SER A 146 -1.76 -4.84 8.41
N ALA A 147 -1.05 -4.58 9.50
CA ALA A 147 -1.56 -3.74 10.58
C ALA A 147 -1.81 -2.30 10.11
N GLY A 148 -0.93 -1.77 9.26
CA GLY A 148 -1.09 -0.47 8.59
C GLY A 148 -2.36 -0.41 7.72
N ILE A 149 -2.65 -1.46 6.97
CA ILE A 149 -3.89 -1.58 6.18
C ILE A 149 -5.12 -1.53 7.10
N ASP A 150 -5.14 -2.35 8.15
CA ASP A 150 -6.29 -2.46 9.06
C ASP A 150 -6.57 -1.13 9.78
N THR A 151 -5.52 -0.46 10.27
CA THR A 151 -5.63 0.84 10.92
C THR A 151 -6.16 1.91 9.98
N GLN A 152 -5.63 2.01 8.76
CA GLN A 152 -6.10 2.99 7.78
C GLN A 152 -7.53 2.69 7.30
N ALA A 153 -7.89 1.41 7.15
CA ALA A 153 -9.25 1.01 6.83
C ALA A 153 -10.25 1.43 7.92
N ALA A 154 -9.86 1.33 9.19
CA ALA A 154 -10.68 1.82 10.30
C ALA A 154 -10.87 3.35 10.26
N LEU A 155 -9.81 4.11 9.98
CA LEU A 155 -9.86 5.58 9.86
C LEU A 155 -10.70 6.04 8.65
N MET A 156 -10.59 5.33 7.53
CA MET A 156 -11.44 5.55 6.36
C MET A 156 -12.92 5.29 6.69
N LYS A 157 -13.22 4.24 7.47
CA LYS A 157 -14.58 3.95 7.92
C LYS A 157 -15.12 5.07 8.80
N THR A 158 -14.34 5.56 9.76
CA THR A 158 -14.78 6.68 10.62
C THR A 158 -15.06 7.94 9.82
N ALA A 159 -14.23 8.27 8.83
CA ALA A 159 -14.47 9.41 7.94
C ALA A 159 -15.77 9.25 7.11
N MET A 160 -16.06 8.02 6.64
CA MET A 160 -17.33 7.73 5.96
C MET A 160 -18.54 7.80 6.89
N ASP A 161 -18.40 7.37 8.15
CA ASP A 161 -19.45 7.48 9.15
C ASP A 161 -19.76 8.94 9.49
N GLU A 162 -18.72 9.79 9.60
CA GLU A 162 -18.87 11.24 9.77
C GLU A 162 -19.58 11.89 8.58
N ARG A 163 -19.21 11.51 7.35
CA ARG A 163 -19.90 11.95 6.14
C ARG A 163 -21.38 11.58 6.16
N HIS A 164 -21.72 10.34 6.51
CA HIS A 164 -23.11 9.88 6.61
C HIS A 164 -23.88 10.58 7.72
N LYS A 165 -23.22 10.90 8.84
CA LYS A 165 -23.82 11.66 9.92
C LYS A 165 -24.14 13.09 9.48
N ALA A 166 -23.19 13.79 8.86
CA ALA A 166 -23.38 15.14 8.34
C ALA A 166 -24.54 15.21 7.32
N TYR A 167 -24.63 14.22 6.43
CA TYR A 167 -25.73 14.11 5.47
C TYR A 167 -27.10 13.95 6.15
N ARG A 168 -27.22 13.04 7.14
CA ARG A 168 -28.47 12.83 7.88
C ARG A 168 -28.89 14.06 8.68
N GLU A 169 -27.94 14.70 9.35
CA GLU A 169 -28.20 15.94 10.09
C GLU A 169 -28.68 17.04 9.14
N GLY A 170 -28.00 17.21 8.00
CA GLY A 170 -28.36 18.19 7.00
C GLY A 170 -29.76 17.97 6.39
N LYS A 171 -30.11 16.72 6.09
CA LYS A 171 -31.47 16.37 5.62
C LYS A 171 -32.52 16.73 6.67
N SER A 172 -32.29 16.37 7.93
CA SER A 172 -33.22 16.68 9.02
C SER A 172 -33.35 18.18 9.30
N ALA A 173 -32.28 18.95 9.11
CA ALA A 173 -32.29 20.40 9.27
C ALA A 173 -33.16 21.07 8.21
N ARG A 174 -33.09 20.58 6.97
CA ARG A 174 -33.92 21.05 5.88
C ARG A 174 -35.40 20.72 6.06
N GLU A 175 -35.73 19.49 6.43
CA GLU A 175 -37.13 19.11 6.69
C GLU A 175 -37.75 20.02 7.78
N ARG A 176 -36.96 20.44 8.77
CA ARG A 176 -37.39 21.40 9.79
C ARG A 176 -37.52 22.84 9.27
N SER A 177 -36.68 23.28 8.33
CA SER A 177 -36.82 24.62 7.75
C SER A 177 -38.04 24.70 6.83
N GLU A 178 -38.27 23.70 5.99
CA GLU A 178 -39.45 23.62 5.12
C GLU A 178 -40.75 23.58 5.93
N ALA A 179 -40.79 22.79 7.02
CA ALA A 179 -41.94 22.75 7.91
C ALA A 179 -42.21 24.11 8.59
N LYS A 180 -41.17 24.85 8.96
CA LYS A 180 -41.29 26.20 9.53
C LYS A 180 -41.79 27.20 8.49
N GLU A 181 -41.25 27.18 7.27
CA GLU A 181 -41.67 28.04 6.17
C GLU A 181 -43.14 27.78 5.79
N ALA A 182 -43.55 26.51 5.69
CA ALA A 182 -44.94 26.14 5.45
C ALA A 182 -45.89 26.64 6.57
N GLY A 183 -45.43 26.58 7.84
CA GLY A 183 -46.18 27.11 8.98
C GLY A 183 -46.36 28.63 8.93
N VAL A 184 -45.28 29.37 8.67
CA VAL A 184 -45.30 30.84 8.53
C VAL A 184 -46.16 31.26 7.34
N PHE A 185 -46.07 30.55 6.22
CA PHE A 185 -46.90 30.81 5.03
C PHE A 185 -48.39 30.59 5.32
N ALA A 186 -48.75 29.48 5.99
CA ALA A 186 -50.13 29.18 6.36
C ALA A 186 -50.70 30.19 7.38
N GLU A 187 -49.88 30.74 8.27
CA GLU A 187 -50.27 31.78 9.21
C GLU A 187 -50.48 33.13 8.51
N GLY A 188 -49.57 33.50 7.60
CA GLY A 188 -49.69 34.72 6.79
C GLY A 188 -50.94 34.72 5.89
N MET A 189 -51.33 33.57 5.33
CA MET A 189 -52.57 33.42 4.55
C MET A 189 -53.85 33.53 5.36
N LYS A 190 -53.82 33.31 6.69
CA LYS A 190 -54.99 33.45 7.56
C LYS A 190 -55.23 34.88 8.04
N LEU A 191 -54.22 35.74 7.90
CA LEU A 191 -54.25 37.14 8.31
C LEU A 191 -54.55 38.10 7.14
N ALA A 192 -54.62 37.60 5.91
CA ALA A 192 -55.04 38.31 4.69
C ALA A 192 -56.50 38.00 4.35
#